data_AF-A0A3R6NSX7-F1
#
_entry.id   AF-A0A3R6NSX7-F1
#
_cell.length_a   1.000
_cell.length_b   1.000
_cell.length_c   1.000
_cell.angle_alpha   90.00
_cell.angle_beta   90.00
_cell.angle_gamma   90.00
#
_symmetry.space_group_name_H-M   'P 1'
#
loop_
_entity.id
_entity.type
_entity.pdbx_description
1 polymer ?
#
loop_
_entity_poly.entity_id
_entity_poly.type
_entity_poly.pdbx_seq_one_letter_code
_entity_poly.pdbx_strand_id
1 'polypeptide(L)'
;MNYNQNEYGKAQYQYWWSTSLILLGYYVDSELNTYRCITTVANRKYSLGKLDDTTYSSYLERDNFSQSVFSDPKCIHCEIRGFCGGGCILEKEYRKNEACIYEKNSFDDFINRIFKPKF
;
A
#
# COMPACT_ATOMS: atom_id res chain seq x y z
N MET A 1 -13.61 -11.78 -4.54
CA MET A 1 -13.23 -12.71 -3.46
C MET A 1 -12.64 -11.94 -2.29
N ASN A 2 -12.88 -12.39 -1.06
CA ASN A 2 -12.24 -11.89 0.15
C ASN A 2 -11.28 -12.99 0.65
N TYR A 3 -9.98 -12.68 0.77
CA TYR A 3 -8.95 -13.65 1.15
C TYR A 3 -8.69 -13.69 2.67
N ASN A 4 -9.49 -12.97 3.49
CA ASN A 4 -9.38 -12.92 4.95
C ASN A 4 -7.95 -12.64 5.46
N GLN A 5 -7.18 -11.82 4.73
CA GLN A 5 -5.88 -11.37 5.19
C GLN A 5 -6.06 -10.52 6.46
N ASN A 6 -5.60 -11.05 7.59
CA ASN A 6 -5.59 -10.36 8.88
C ASN A 6 -4.14 -10.22 9.36
N GLU A 7 -3.48 -9.18 8.85
CA GLU A 7 -2.13 -8.82 9.28
C GLU A 7 -2.21 -7.71 10.34
N TYR A 8 -1.46 -7.86 11.43
CA TYR A 8 -1.42 -6.85 12.49
C TYR A 8 -1.06 -5.48 11.92
N GLY A 9 -1.89 -4.47 12.20
CA GLY A 9 -1.68 -3.11 11.70
C GLY A 9 -2.02 -2.86 10.24
N LYS A 10 -2.60 -3.84 9.53
CA LYS A 10 -3.11 -3.69 8.16
C LYS A 10 -4.63 -3.85 8.13
N ALA A 11 -5.33 -2.82 7.69
CA ALA A 11 -6.76 -2.92 7.41
C ALA A 11 -7.01 -3.86 6.23
N GLN A 12 -8.19 -4.47 6.23
CA GLN A 12 -8.60 -5.31 5.12
C GLN A 12 -8.57 -4.52 3.80
N TYR A 13 -8.14 -5.18 2.72
CA TYR A 13 -8.00 -4.57 1.39
C TYR A 13 -6.96 -3.45 1.28
N GLN A 14 -6.07 -3.33 2.25
CA GLN A 14 -4.90 -2.47 2.14
C GLN A 14 -3.69 -3.30 1.73
N TYR A 15 -2.92 -2.79 0.77
CA TYR A 15 -1.75 -3.50 0.25
C TYR A 15 -0.63 -3.59 1.30
N TRP A 16 -0.29 -2.47 1.96
CA TRP A 16 0.75 -2.40 3.00
C TRP A 16 0.27 -1.66 4.26
N TRP A 17 1.07 -1.74 5.33
CA TRP A 17 0.87 -0.92 6.53
C TRP A 17 0.90 0.58 6.25
N SER A 18 1.71 1.02 5.29
CA SER A 18 1.79 2.43 4.89
C SER A 18 0.47 2.97 4.33
N THR A 19 -0.39 2.11 3.79
CA THR A 19 -1.70 2.50 3.24
C THR A 19 -2.84 2.27 4.22
N SER A 20 -2.57 1.70 5.41
CA SER A 20 -3.58 1.40 6.41
C SER A 20 -3.62 2.43 7.53
N LEU A 21 -4.82 2.89 7.91
CA LEU A 21 -4.99 3.81 9.02
C LEU A 21 -4.98 3.15 10.42
N ILE A 22 -4.80 1.83 10.54
CA ILE A 22 -4.82 1.13 11.84
C ILE A 22 -3.58 1.47 12.68
N LEU A 23 -2.39 1.41 12.08
CA LEU A 23 -1.14 1.81 12.71
C LEU A 23 -0.55 3.01 11.96
N LEU A 24 -0.57 4.17 12.61
CA LEU A 24 0.04 5.40 12.10
C LEU A 24 1.50 5.53 12.56
N GLY A 25 2.31 4.52 12.22
CA GLY A 25 3.76 4.60 12.38
C GLY A 25 4.42 5.47 11.30
N TYR A 26 5.47 6.17 11.67
CA TYR A 26 6.28 6.99 10.76
C TYR A 26 7.76 6.61 10.85
N TYR A 27 8.45 6.82 9.73
CA TYR A 27 9.90 6.77 9.63
C TYR A 27 10.44 8.19 9.77
N VAL A 28 11.62 8.33 10.37
CA VAL A 28 12.24 9.63 10.63
C VAL A 28 13.63 9.64 10.00
N ASP A 29 13.98 10.70 9.26
CA ASP A 29 15.32 10.89 8.73
C ASP A 29 16.26 11.61 9.72
N SER A 30 17.54 11.77 9.36
CA SER A 30 18.53 12.45 10.20
C SER A 30 18.25 13.92 10.45
N GLU A 31 17.36 14.52 9.66
CA GLU A 31 16.91 15.90 9.82
C GLU A 31 15.57 16.00 10.56
N LEU A 32 15.09 14.90 11.14
CA LEU A 32 13.83 14.83 11.88
C LEU A 32 12.57 15.08 11.03
N ASN A 33 12.63 14.82 9.72
CA ASN A 33 11.43 14.81 8.90
C ASN A 33 10.75 13.44 8.97
N THR A 34 9.42 13.43 8.97
CA THR A 34 8.60 12.24 9.10
C THR A 34 8.10 11.75 7.75
N TYR A 35 7.97 10.43 7.60
CA TYR A 35 7.58 9.76 6.36
C TYR A 35 6.67 8.57 6.63
N ARG A 36 5.73 8.31 5.71
CA ARG A 36 4.82 7.15 5.83
C ARG A 36 5.46 5.82 5.43
N CYS A 37 6.29 5.85 4.40
CA CYS A 37 6.88 4.67 3.80
C CYS A 37 8.41 4.71 3.95
N ILE A 38 9.01 3.57 4.28
CA ILE A 38 10.47 3.46 4.42
C ILE A 38 11.19 3.80 3.10
N THR A 39 10.59 3.44 1.96
CA THR A 39 11.17 3.68 0.64
C THR A 39 11.13 5.15 0.21
N THR A 40 10.50 6.03 1.00
CA THR A 40 10.44 7.47 0.73
C THR A 40 11.26 8.32 1.69
N VAL A 41 11.91 7.71 2.67
CA VAL A 41 12.77 8.41 3.63
C VAL A 41 13.84 9.21 2.89
N ALA A 42 14.10 10.43 3.36
CA ALA A 42 14.98 11.44 2.75
C ALA A 42 14.49 12.05 1.41
N ASN A 43 13.38 11.59 0.83
CA ASN A 43 12.78 12.26 -0.33
C ASN A 43 11.75 13.31 0.11
N ARG A 44 12.13 14.58 0.07
CA ARG A 44 11.30 15.71 0.52
C ARG A 44 9.91 15.80 -0.09
N LYS A 45 9.70 15.25 -1.30
CA LYS A 45 8.38 15.18 -1.94
C LYS A 45 7.35 14.46 -1.07
N TYR A 46 7.78 13.46 -0.29
CA TYR A 46 6.91 12.61 0.52
C TYR A 46 7.02 12.92 2.02
N SER A 47 7.65 14.04 2.39
CA SER A 47 7.77 14.45 3.79
C SER A 47 6.39 14.81 4.34
N LEU A 48 6.07 14.27 5.51
CA LEU A 48 4.88 14.61 6.28
C LEU A 48 5.15 15.74 7.29
N GLY A 49 6.30 16.42 7.19
CA GLY A 49 6.69 17.52 8.07
C GLY A 49 7.80 17.12 9.05
N LYS A 50 8.10 18.02 9.98
CA LYS A 50 9.05 17.76 11.07
C LYS A 50 8.37 16.97 12.20
N LEU A 51 9.17 16.23 12.96
CA LEU A 51 8.69 15.36 14.04
C LEU A 51 7.95 16.13 15.14
N ASP A 52 8.42 17.31 15.50
CA ASP A 52 7.79 18.23 16.46
C ASP A 52 6.43 18.76 15.97
N ASP A 53 6.29 18.96 14.66
CA ASP A 53 5.06 19.44 14.03
C ASP A 53 4.08 18.31 13.63
N THR A 54 4.48 17.04 13.77
CA THR A 54 3.67 15.90 13.31
C THR A 54 2.72 15.45 14.43
N THR A 55 1.53 16.03 14.45
CA THR A 55 0.38 15.56 15.24
C THR A 55 -0.45 14.54 14.46
N TYR A 56 -1.27 13.74 15.15
CA TYR A 56 -2.20 12.80 14.52
C TYR A 56 -3.05 13.43 13.40
N SER A 57 -3.64 14.61 13.67
CA SER A 57 -4.49 15.31 12.69
C SER A 57 -3.69 15.78 11.49
N SER A 58 -2.57 16.45 11.73
CA SER A 58 -1.70 16.95 10.65
C SER A 58 -1.09 15.82 9.82
N TYR A 59 -0.95 14.63 10.40
CA TYR A 59 -0.46 13.45 9.73
C TYR A 59 -1.51 12.91 8.76
N LEU A 60 -2.76 12.76 9.21
CA LEU A 60 -3.86 12.31 8.36
C LEU A 60 -4.12 13.28 7.19
N GLU A 61 -3.99 14.59 7.44
CA GLU A 61 -4.13 15.60 6.39
C GLU A 61 -3.02 15.51 5.33
N ARG A 62 -1.80 15.13 5.72
CA ARG A 62 -0.63 15.05 4.85
C ARG A 62 -0.42 13.67 4.23
N ASP A 63 -1.09 12.64 4.76
CA ASP A 63 -0.91 11.25 4.32
C ASP A 63 -1.61 10.99 2.98
N ASN A 64 -0.80 10.93 1.92
CA ASN A 64 -1.27 10.59 0.57
C ASN A 64 -1.21 9.08 0.28
N PHE A 65 -0.77 8.25 1.24
CA PHE A 65 -0.67 6.81 1.06
C PHE A 65 -1.94 6.05 1.46
N SER A 66 -2.83 6.66 2.22
CA SER A 66 -4.08 6.03 2.61
C SER A 66 -5.07 6.03 1.44
N GLN A 67 -4.95 5.06 0.53
CA GLN A 67 -5.89 4.83 -0.57
C GLN A 67 -6.63 3.52 -0.38
N SER A 68 -7.92 3.50 -0.71
CA SER A 68 -8.75 2.31 -0.65
C SER A 68 -8.86 1.68 -2.03
N VAL A 69 -8.88 0.35 -2.12
CA VAL A 69 -9.23 -0.32 -3.39
C VAL A 69 -10.61 0.07 -3.91
N PHE A 70 -11.49 0.50 -3.02
CA PHE A 70 -12.85 0.88 -3.35
C PHE A 70 -12.95 2.30 -3.92
N SER A 71 -11.86 3.10 -3.88
CA SER A 71 -11.84 4.43 -4.49
C SER A 71 -11.46 4.42 -5.97
N ASP A 72 -10.95 3.30 -6.51
CA ASP A 72 -10.60 3.17 -7.94
C ASP A 72 -11.61 2.27 -8.68
N PRO A 73 -12.38 2.80 -9.64
CA PRO A 73 -13.34 2.02 -10.44
C PRO A 73 -12.74 0.77 -11.10
N LYS A 74 -11.45 0.80 -11.48
CA LYS A 74 -10.76 -0.35 -12.07
C LYS A 74 -10.56 -1.49 -11.06
N CYS A 75 -10.39 -1.14 -9.78
CA CYS A 75 -10.16 -2.11 -8.71
C CYS A 75 -11.46 -2.72 -8.18
N ILE A 76 -12.58 -1.99 -8.21
CA ILE A 76 -13.90 -2.46 -7.71
C ILE A 76 -14.31 -3.78 -8.38
N HIS A 77 -14.16 -3.87 -9.69
CA HIS A 77 -14.55 -5.05 -10.47
C HIS A 77 -13.40 -6.03 -10.70
N CYS A 78 -12.21 -5.78 -10.14
CA CYS A 78 -11.07 -6.68 -10.30
C CYS A 78 -11.23 -7.94 -9.43
N GLU A 79 -10.96 -9.10 -10.02
CA GLU A 79 -11.10 -10.42 -9.38
C GLU A 79 -10.08 -10.62 -8.25
N ILE A 80 -8.86 -10.12 -8.46
CA ILE A 80 -7.75 -10.22 -7.50
C ILE A 80 -7.68 -9.06 -6.51
N ARG A 81 -8.67 -8.14 -6.49
CA ARG A 81 -8.63 -6.93 -5.63
C ARG A 81 -8.41 -7.25 -4.15
N GLY A 82 -8.95 -8.38 -3.69
CA GLY A 82 -8.82 -8.83 -2.30
C GLY A 82 -7.43 -9.38 -1.98
N PHE A 83 -6.66 -9.75 -3.00
CA PHE A 83 -5.30 -10.26 -2.88
C PHE A 83 -4.29 -9.12 -2.95
N CYS A 84 -4.38 -8.27 -3.98
CA CYS A 84 -3.41 -7.20 -4.18
C CYS A 84 -3.73 -5.92 -3.39
N GLY A 85 -4.92 -5.77 -2.78
CA GLY A 85 -5.24 -4.58 -1.99
C GLY A 85 -5.07 -3.26 -2.77
N GLY A 86 -5.12 -3.31 -4.10
CA GLY A 86 -4.91 -2.18 -4.98
C GLY A 86 -3.46 -1.90 -5.32
N GLY A 87 -2.47 -2.56 -4.73
CA GLY A 87 -1.05 -2.38 -5.03
C GLY A 87 -0.41 -1.14 -4.39
N CYS A 88 0.91 -1.00 -4.55
CA CYS A 88 1.70 0.07 -3.93
C CYS A 88 1.47 1.40 -4.67
N ILE A 89 1.20 2.46 -3.90
CA ILE A 89 0.99 3.81 -4.45
C ILE A 89 2.23 4.33 -5.17
N LEU A 90 3.43 4.08 -4.64
CA LEU A 90 4.67 4.51 -5.28
C LEU A 90 4.91 3.79 -6.60
N GLU A 91 4.60 2.48 -6.66
CA GLU A 91 4.70 1.74 -7.91
C GLU A 91 3.65 2.18 -8.92
N LYS A 92 2.43 2.53 -8.48
CA LYS A 92 1.43 3.15 -9.37
C LYS A 92 1.91 4.48 -9.93
N GLU A 93 2.51 5.33 -9.11
CA GLU A 93 3.05 6.61 -9.58
C GLU A 93 4.15 6.40 -10.62
N TYR A 94 5.05 5.44 -10.40
CA TYR A 94 6.23 5.24 -11.25
C TYR A 94 5.96 4.35 -12.47
N ARG A 95 5.38 3.16 -12.27
CA ARG A 95 5.13 2.12 -13.29
C ARG A 95 3.71 2.13 -13.86
N LYS A 96 2.79 2.90 -13.27
CA LYS A 96 1.41 3.05 -13.74
C LYS A 96 0.73 1.68 -13.89
N ASN A 97 0.20 1.38 -15.08
CA ASN A 97 -0.54 0.15 -15.37
C ASN A 97 0.35 -1.11 -15.32
N GLU A 98 1.67 -0.99 -15.48
CA GLU A 98 2.58 -2.14 -15.43
C GLU A 98 2.58 -2.79 -14.03
N ALA A 99 2.42 -2.00 -12.96
CA ALA A 99 2.30 -2.54 -11.60
C ALA A 99 1.06 -3.45 -11.47
N CYS A 100 -0.07 -3.06 -12.08
CA CYS A 100 -1.29 -3.87 -12.07
C CYS A 100 -1.14 -5.16 -12.89
N ILE A 101 -0.45 -5.10 -14.03
CA ILE A 101 -0.17 -6.30 -14.85
C ILE A 101 0.75 -7.26 -14.09
N TYR A 102 1.79 -6.72 -13.43
CA TYR A 102 2.71 -7.51 -12.61
C TYR A 102 1.97 -8.27 -11.50
N GLU A 103 1.11 -7.58 -10.73
CA GLU A 103 0.31 -8.19 -9.66
C GLU A 103 -0.60 -9.31 -10.18
N LYS A 104 -1.24 -9.12 -11.34
CA LYS A 104 -2.06 -10.16 -11.99
C LYS A 104 -1.25 -11.38 -12.38
N ASN A 105 -0.12 -11.17 -13.06
CA ASN A 105 0.75 -12.27 -13.48
C ASN A 105 1.31 -13.01 -12.26
N SER A 106 1.68 -12.29 -11.20
CA SER A 106 2.16 -12.89 -9.95
C SER A 106 1.09 -13.74 -9.27
N PHE A 107 -0.16 -13.27 -9.25
CA PHE A 107 -1.29 -14.04 -8.75
C PHE A 107 -1.53 -15.31 -9.59
N ASP A 108 -1.55 -15.19 -10.91
CA ASP A 108 -1.74 -16.34 -11.80
C ASP A 108 -0.64 -17.38 -11.64
N ASP A 109 0.62 -16.95 -11.53
CA ASP A 109 1.77 -17.82 -11.25
C ASP A 109 1.63 -18.52 -9.90
N PHE A 110 1.20 -17.80 -8.87
CA PHE A 110 0.97 -18.36 -7.53
C PHE A 110 -0.13 -19.44 -7.57
N ILE A 111 -1.27 -19.15 -8.18
CA ILE A 111 -2.37 -20.11 -8.32
C ILE A 111 -1.92 -21.33 -9.12
N ASN A 112 -1.22 -21.12 -10.23
CA ASN A 112 -0.71 -22.21 -11.08
C ASN A 112 0.32 -23.09 -10.36
N ARG A 113 1.12 -22.54 -9.44
CA ARG A 113 2.12 -23.31 -8.67
C ARG A 113 1.51 -24.12 -7.53
N ILE A 114 0.49 -23.58 -6.86
CA ILE A 114 -0.12 -24.24 -5.70
C ILE A 114 -1.22 -25.22 -6.13
N PHE A 115 -2.03 -24.87 -7.12
CA PHE A 115 -3.24 -25.62 -7.47
C PHE A 115 -3.09 -26.52 -8.69
N LYS A 116 -1.95 -26.54 -9.40
CA LYS A 116 -1.70 -27.62 -10.37
C LYS A 116 -1.44 -28.93 -9.63
N PRO A 117 -2.19 -30.01 -9.92
CA PRO A 117 -1.81 -31.34 -9.47
C PRO A 117 -0.40 -31.62 -9.94
N LYS A 118 0.50 -32.02 -9.04
CA LYS A 118 1.73 -32.69 -9.44
C LYS A 118 1.32 -34.06 -9.96
N PHE A 119 1.21 -34.18 -11.27
CA PHE A 119 1.06 -35.46 -11.96
C PHE A 119 2.36 -36.27 -11.82
#